data_AF-A0A6N2HQF4-F1
#
_entry.id   AF-A0A6N2HQF4-F1
#
_cell.length_a   1.000
_cell.length_b   1.000
_cell.length_c   1.000
_cell.angle_alpha   90.00
_cell.angle_beta   90.00
_cell.angle_gamma   90.00
#
_symmetry.space_group_name_H-M   'P 1'
#
loop_
_entity.id
_entity.type
_entity.pdbx_description
1 polymer ?
#
loop_
_entity_poly.entity_id
_entity_poly.type
_entity_poly.pdbx_seq_one_letter_code
_entity_poly.pdbx_strand_id
1 'polypeptide(L)'
;MWADGPDHYVIKGKLTYHQKVDEIIRTDHVAFEHGSESGSWYGQTFVIPDGGHTAQGILVRGSRDEAEGVMIKIGVTDGDLNAFSYGDTVTLTPLPLTY
;
A
#
# COMPACT_ATOMS: atom_id res chain seq x y z
N MET A 1 -11.31 -20.42 -11.49
CA MET A 1 -12.12 -19.20 -11.32
C MET A 1 -12.51 -19.19 -9.86
N TRP A 2 -11.76 -18.48 -9.01
CA TRP A 2 -12.05 -18.43 -7.58
C TRP A 2 -13.09 -17.33 -7.37
N ALA A 3 -14.21 -17.70 -6.74
CA ALA A 3 -15.22 -16.74 -6.34
C ALA A 3 -14.63 -15.90 -5.21
N ASP A 4 -14.60 -14.58 -5.39
CA ASP A 4 -14.28 -13.63 -4.33
C ASP A 4 -15.41 -13.74 -3.28
N GLY A 5 -15.21 -14.61 -2.28
CA GLY A 5 -16.08 -14.75 -1.13
C GLY A 5 -16.10 -13.47 -0.29
N PRO A 6 -17.07 -13.33 0.63
CA PRO A 6 -17.21 -12.12 1.47
C PRO A 6 -16.00 -11.82 2.36
N ASP A 7 -15.14 -12.82 2.57
CA ASP A 7 -13.90 -12.81 3.36
C ASP A 7 -12.64 -12.50 2.52
N HIS A 8 -12.77 -12.32 1.21
CA HIS A 8 -11.66 -12.01 0.31
C HIS A 8 -11.72 -10.58 -0.19
N TYR A 9 -10.55 -10.00 -0.48
CA TYR A 9 -10.45 -8.69 -1.11
C TYR A 9 -9.41 -8.66 -2.21
N VAL A 10 -9.65 -7.75 -3.17
CA VAL A 10 -8.73 -7.42 -4.25
C VAL A 10 -8.52 -5.91 -4.26
N ILE A 11 -7.28 -5.48 -4.18
CA ILE A 11 -6.91 -4.07 -4.39
C ILE A 11 -6.23 -4.00 -5.76
N LYS A 12 -6.86 -3.25 -6.68
CA LYS A 12 -6.29 -2.94 -7.99
C LYS A 12 -6.19 -1.43 -8.12
N GLY A 13 -4.99 -0.95 -8.41
CA GLY A 13 -4.75 0.48 -8.49
C GLY A 13 -3.42 0.82 -9.14
N LYS A 14 -3.07 2.10 -9.05
CA LYS A 14 -1.81 2.65 -9.54
C LYS A 14 -1.23 3.53 -8.44
N LEU A 15 -0.06 3.16 -7.94
CA LEU A 15 0.71 3.97 -7.01
C LEU A 15 1.57 4.93 -7.81
N THR A 16 1.41 6.24 -7.59
CA THR A 16 2.18 7.29 -8.27
C THR A 16 2.99 8.03 -7.22
N TYR A 17 4.27 8.23 -7.48
CA TYR A 17 5.18 8.87 -6.54
C TYR A 17 6.20 9.74 -7.27
N HIS A 18 6.62 10.79 -6.56
CA HIS A 18 7.53 11.81 -7.06
C HIS A 18 8.65 11.99 -6.03
N GLN A 19 9.89 11.86 -6.49
CA GLN A 19 10.99 12.29 -5.65
C GLN A 19 11.04 13.81 -5.62
N LYS A 20 11.16 14.39 -4.43
CA LYS A 20 11.59 15.78 -4.32
C LYS A 20 13.07 15.82 -4.67
N VAL A 21 13.42 16.54 -5.73
CA VAL A 21 14.82 16.75 -6.12
C VAL A 21 15.49 17.60 -5.04
N ASP A 22 16.39 16.98 -4.29
CA ASP A 22 17.29 17.64 -3.33
C ASP A 22 18.73 17.54 -3.88
N GLU A 23 19.68 18.30 -3.32
CA GLU A 23 21.09 18.31 -3.77
C GLU A 23 21.85 16.99 -3.45
N ILE A 24 21.20 16.05 -2.77
CA ILE A 24 21.77 14.78 -2.33
C ILE A 24 21.21 13.64 -3.18
N ILE A 25 22.11 12.92 -3.88
CA ILE A 25 21.75 11.69 -4.58
C ILE A 25 21.49 10.61 -3.53
N ARG A 26 20.22 10.22 -3.37
CA ARG A 26 19.78 9.09 -2.54
C ARG A 26 18.81 8.20 -3.29
N THR A 27 18.86 6.90 -3.03
CA THR A 27 17.89 5.94 -3.54
C THR A 27 16.70 5.88 -2.58
N ASP A 28 15.64 6.60 -2.92
CA ASP A 28 14.40 6.58 -2.14
C ASP A 28 13.55 5.36 -2.50
N HIS A 29 12.75 4.89 -1.56
CA HIS A 29 11.81 3.80 -1.76
C HIS A 29 10.41 4.22 -1.32
N VAL A 30 9.40 3.61 -1.93
CA VAL A 30 8.01 3.68 -1.49
C VAL A 30 7.54 2.27 -1.11
N ALA A 31 6.88 2.16 0.03
CA ALA A 31 6.22 0.94 0.49
C ALA A 31 4.71 1.07 0.32
N PHE A 32 4.08 0.04 -0.22
CA PHE A 32 2.65 -0.16 -0.19
C PHE A 32 2.36 -1.34 0.72
N GLU A 33 1.62 -1.11 1.81
CA GLU A 33 1.22 -2.16 2.75
C GLU A 33 -0.31 -2.24 2.88
N HIS A 34 -0.79 -3.47 3.01
CA HIS A 34 -2.20 -3.78 3.20
C HIS A 34 -2.40 -4.89 4.23
N GLY A 35 -3.57 -4.92 4.86
CA GLY A 35 -3.92 -5.91 5.88
C GLY A 35 -5.39 -5.82 6.26
N SER A 36 -5.82 -6.71 7.16
CA SER A 36 -7.08 -6.53 7.88
C SER A 36 -6.85 -5.76 9.17
N GLU A 37 -7.92 -5.32 9.84
CA GLU A 37 -7.83 -4.51 11.06
C GLU A 37 -7.13 -5.23 12.23
N SER A 38 -7.35 -6.54 12.39
CA SER A 38 -6.67 -7.36 13.40
C SER A 38 -5.46 -8.14 12.87
N GLY A 39 -5.25 -8.14 11.55
CA GLY A 39 -4.30 -9.01 10.87
C GLY A 39 -2.87 -8.48 10.78
N SER A 40 -1.99 -9.34 10.27
CA SER A 40 -0.63 -8.95 9.88
C SER A 40 -0.64 -8.09 8.61
N TRP A 41 0.36 -7.22 8.50
CA TRP A 41 0.60 -6.40 7.32
C TRP A 41 1.39 -7.17 6.27
N TYR A 42 1.00 -6.99 5.01
CA TYR A 42 1.69 -7.49 3.84
C TYR A 42 2.11 -6.31 2.98
N GLY A 43 3.36 -6.34 2.49
CA GLY A 43 3.98 -5.18 1.88
C GLY A 43 4.73 -5.47 0.60
N GLN A 44 4.83 -4.45 -0.25
CA GLN A 44 5.72 -4.39 -1.40
C GLN A 44 6.48 -3.07 -1.36
N THR A 45 7.77 -3.12 -1.68
CA THR A 45 8.64 -1.94 -1.74
C THR A 45 9.08 -1.70 -3.18
N PHE A 46 9.03 -0.45 -3.62
CA PHE A 46 9.42 -0.02 -4.95
C PHE A 46 10.50 1.05 -4.86
N VAL A 47 11.50 0.94 -5.72
CA VAL A 47 12.57 1.94 -5.83
C VAL A 47 12.04 3.17 -6.56
N ILE A 48 12.41 4.35 -6.05
CA ILE A 48 12.23 5.63 -6.71
C ILE A 48 13.56 5.99 -7.37
N PRO A 49 13.64 6.02 -8.71
CA PRO A 49 14.86 6.45 -9.38
C PRO A 49 15.12 7.94 -9.13
N ASP A 50 16.39 8.34 -9.16
CA ASP A 50 16.82 9.72 -8.93
C ASP A 50 16.17 10.71 -9.91
N GLY A 51 15.64 11.82 -9.40
CA GLY A 51 14.82 12.78 -10.13
C GLY A 51 13.54 12.18 -10.73
N GLY A 52 13.15 10.99 -10.27
CA GLY A 52 12.15 10.15 -10.91
C GLY A 52 10.71 10.51 -10.56
N HIS A 53 9.87 10.43 -11.59
CA HIS A 53 8.43 10.24 -11.45
C HIS A 53 8.10 8.87 -12.05
N THR A 54 7.67 7.96 -11.19
CA THR A 54 7.29 6.61 -11.59
C THR A 54 5.88 6.32 -11.10
N ALA A 55 5.20 5.45 -11.84
CA ALA A 55 3.98 4.87 -11.36
C ALA A 55 4.00 3.35 -11.50
N GLN A 56 3.57 2.68 -10.45
CA GLN A 56 3.53 1.22 -10.35
C GLN A 56 2.11 0.72 -10.29
N GLY A 57 1.80 -0.27 -11.12
CA GLY A 57 0.53 -0.98 -11.06
C GLY A 57 0.50 -1.85 -9.81
N ILE A 58 -0.56 -1.74 -9.03
CA ILE A 58 -0.81 -2.58 -7.85
C ILE A 58 -1.94 -3.54 -8.18
N LEU A 59 -1.70 -4.83 -7.94
CA LEU A 59 -2.72 -5.85 -7.92
C LEU A 59 -2.40 -6.82 -6.78
N VAL A 60 -3.06 -6.61 -5.65
CA VAL A 60 -2.91 -7.49 -4.48
C VAL A 60 -4.23 -8.16 -4.15
N ARG A 61 -4.12 -9.32 -3.53
CA ARG A 61 -5.24 -10.10 -3.04
C ARG A 61 -4.95 -10.48 -1.60
N GLY A 62 -6.00 -10.53 -0.79
CA GLY A 62 -5.89 -10.96 0.59
C GLY A 62 -7.20 -11.51 1.11
N SER A 63 -7.18 -11.86 2.38
CA SER A 63 -8.35 -12.27 3.14
C SER A 63 -8.47 -11.41 4.39
N ARG A 64 -9.68 -11.29 4.90
CA ARG A 64 -10.06 -10.61 6.13
C ARG A 64 -11.27 -11.32 6.71
N ASP A 65 -11.54 -11.13 7.99
CA ASP A 65 -12.84 -11.54 8.51
C ASP A 65 -13.95 -10.68 7.89
N GLU A 66 -15.14 -11.27 7.68
CA GLU A 66 -16.25 -10.62 6.96
C GLU A 66 -16.64 -9.26 7.52
N ALA A 67 -16.46 -9.06 8.83
CA ALA A 67 -16.78 -7.82 9.55
C ALA A 67 -15.66 -6.76 9.54
N GLU A 68 -14.44 -7.10 9.12
CA GLU A 68 -13.28 -6.21 9.24
C GLU A 68 -13.11 -5.28 8.05
N GLY A 69 -12.55 -4.10 8.29
CA GLY A 69 -12.01 -3.25 7.23
C GLY A 69 -10.79 -3.86 6.54
N VAL A 70 -10.56 -3.46 5.29
CA VAL A 70 -9.23 -3.58 4.66
C VAL A 70 -8.47 -2.30 4.96
N MET A 71 -7.30 -2.41 5.59
CA MET A 71 -6.44 -1.27 5.87
C MET A 71 -5.34 -1.16 4.81
N ILE A 72 -5.03 0.07 4.42
CA ILE A 72 -3.96 0.40 3.48
C ILE A 72 -3.12 1.52 4.08
N LYS A 73 -1.80 1.39 4.02
CA LYS A 73 -0.87 2.48 4.34
C LYS A 73 0.24 2.57 3.31
N ILE A 74 0.75 3.77 3.13
CA ILE A 74 1.84 4.07 2.20
C ILE A 74 2.99 4.63 3.03
N GLY A 75 4.18 4.07 2.83
CA GLY A 75 5.41 4.56 3.43
C GLY A 75 6.37 5.07 2.36
N VAL A 76 7.20 6.01 2.73
CA VAL A 76 8.37 6.43 1.94
C VAL A 76 9.60 6.37 2.83
N THR A 77 10.76 6.12 2.23
CA THR A 77 12.01 6.28 2.98
C THR A 77 12.21 7.74 3.34
N ASP A 78 12.46 8.01 4.61
CA ASP A 78 12.85 9.33 5.12
C ASP A 78 14.36 9.36 5.37
N GLY A 79 14.94 10.55 5.28
CA GLY A 79 16.38 10.79 5.32
C GLY A 79 17.06 10.24 6.57
N ASP A 80 18.32 9.83 6.35
CA ASP A 80 19.24 9.11 7.23
C ASP A 80 18.78 7.67 7.61
N LEU A 81 19.47 6.68 7.01
CA LEU A 81 19.41 5.23 7.33
C LEU A 81 18.28 4.39 6.68
N ASN A 82 17.64 4.84 5.59
CA ASN A 82 16.56 4.09 4.90
C ASN A 82 15.38 3.71 5.83
N ALA A 83 15.11 4.52 6.87
CA ALA A 83 13.94 4.33 7.71
C ALA A 83 12.67 4.67 6.91
N PHE A 84 11.59 3.90 7.11
CA PHE A 84 10.30 4.21 6.48
C PHE A 84 9.47 5.12 7.39
N SER A 85 9.06 6.25 6.84
CA SER A 85 8.00 7.08 7.37
C SER A 85 6.69 6.72 6.68
N TYR A 86 5.74 6.16 7.45
CA TYR A 86 4.41 5.82 6.97
C TYR A 86 3.45 6.99 7.20
N GLY A 87 2.63 7.28 6.18
CA GLY A 87 1.51 8.21 6.32
C GLY A 87 0.35 7.60 7.10
N ASP A 88 -0.76 8.34 7.12
CA ASP A 88 -1.99 7.87 7.73
C ASP A 88 -2.50 6.59 7.08
N THR A 89 -3.10 5.73 7.90
CA THR A 89 -3.75 4.51 7.42
C THR A 89 -5.17 4.83 6.95
N VAL A 90 -5.53 4.32 5.78
CA VAL A 90 -6.90 4.39 5.25
C VAL A 90 -7.57 3.05 5.47
N THR A 91 -8.74 3.06 6.09
CA THR A 91 -9.58 1.88 6.27
C THR A 91 -10.73 1.88 5.26
N LEU A 92 -10.83 0.81 4.47
CA LEU A 92 -11.95 0.53 3.58
C LEU A 92 -12.94 -0.36 4.32
N THR A 93 -14.01 0.25 4.83
CA THR A 93 -15.07 -0.46 5.55
C THR A 93 -15.89 -1.31 4.57
N PRO A 94 -16.18 -2.58 4.88
CA PRO A 94 -17.10 -3.38 4.08
C PRO A 94 -18.49 -2.74 4.07
N LEU A 95 -19.09 -2.65 2.88
CA LEU A 95 -20.50 -2.24 2.76
C LEU A 95 -21.41 -3.41 3.16
N PRO A 96 -22.57 -3.14 3.78
CA PRO A 96 -23.56 -4.18 4.01
C PRO A 96 -23.95 -4.84 2.69
N LEU A 97 -23.96 -6.16 2.65
CA LEU A 97 -24.50 -6.90 1.50
C LEU A 97 -26.02 -6.68 1.48
N THR A 98 -26.50 -5.84 0.56
CA THR A 98 -27.92 -5.74 0.24
C THR A 98 -28.32 -6.92 -0.62
N TYR A 99 -29.15 -7.80 -0.08
CA TYR A 99 -29.83 -8.90 -0.77
C TYR A 99 -31.15 -8.44 -1.40
#